data_AF-A0AAV2QV52-F1
#
_entry.id   AF-A0AAV2QV52-F1
#
_cell.length_a   1.000
_cell.length_b   1.000
_cell.length_c   1.000
_cell.angle_alpha   90.00
_cell.angle_beta   90.00
_cell.angle_gamma   90.00
#
_symmetry.space_group_name_H-M   'P 1'
#
loop_
_entity.id
_entity.type
_entity.pdbx_description
1 polymer ?
#
loop_
_entity_poly.entity_id
_entity_poly.type
_entity_poly.pdbx_seq_one_letter_code
_entity_poly.pdbx_strand_id
1 'polypeptide(L)'
;MEIEKILAHFGRGCLTMFFVYVRPSMGNIIRNILKMTDQSGVYFDPCSLDESQQLITILPEKFVNVNRDGFRVIYISQASNSTTSQCILHEIDQDEANVILFRSTPEVSLLNLVL
;
A
#
# COMPACT_ATOMS: atom_id res chain seq x y z
N MET A 1 -6.12 7.30 -13.47
CA MET A 1 -5.91 7.06 -12.03
C MET A 1 -4.54 6.43 -11.87
N GLU A 2 -3.72 6.97 -10.98
CA GLU A 2 -2.31 6.57 -10.79
C GLU A 2 -2.12 5.41 -9.81
N ILE A 3 -3.11 5.19 -8.94
CA ILE A 3 -3.20 4.01 -8.08
C ILE A 3 -3.81 2.88 -8.89
N GLU A 4 -3.16 1.72 -8.88
CA GLU A 4 -3.59 0.53 -9.60
C GLU A 4 -4.42 -0.39 -8.69
N LYS A 5 -3.98 -0.58 -7.45
CA LYS A 5 -4.63 -1.48 -6.49
C LYS A 5 -4.32 -1.05 -5.07
N ILE A 6 -5.29 -1.20 -4.18
CA ILE A 6 -5.16 -1.03 -2.73
C ILE A 6 -5.65 -2.32 -2.08
N LEU A 7 -4.78 -2.95 -1.30
CA LEU A 7 -5.18 -3.98 -0.36
C LEU A 7 -5.32 -3.34 1.01
N ALA A 8 -6.46 -3.53 1.67
CA ALA A 8 -6.73 -2.91 2.96
C ALA A 8 -7.11 -3.95 4.00
N HIS A 9 -6.45 -3.90 5.15
CA HIS A 9 -6.85 -4.61 6.34
C HIS A 9 -7.42 -3.62 7.35
N PHE A 10 -8.74 -3.66 7.58
CA PHE A 10 -9.43 -2.81 8.54
C PHE A 10 -9.59 -3.50 9.89
N GLY A 11 -8.47 -3.89 10.49
CA GLY A 11 -8.43 -4.68 11.73
C GLY A 11 -9.44 -4.21 12.76
N ARG A 12 -10.25 -5.15 13.27
CA ARG A 12 -11.22 -4.86 14.34
C ARG A 12 -10.47 -4.77 15.68
N GLY A 13 -9.80 -3.64 15.91
CA GLY A 13 -8.97 -3.41 17.11
C GLY A 13 -7.48 -3.72 16.94
N CYS A 14 -7.05 -4.17 15.76
CA CYS A 14 -5.65 -4.33 15.36
C CYS A 14 -5.17 -3.16 14.48
N LEU A 15 -3.89 -3.16 14.12
CA LEU A 15 -3.31 -2.16 13.22
C LEU A 15 -4.02 -2.17 11.86
N THR A 16 -4.54 -1.03 11.43
CA THR A 16 -5.06 -0.87 10.07
C THR A 16 -3.88 -0.77 9.10
N MET A 17 -3.94 -1.49 7.98
CA MET A 17 -2.86 -1.53 7.00
C MET A 17 -3.40 -1.26 5.61
N PHE A 18 -2.72 -0.41 4.86
CA PHE A 18 -2.96 -0.22 3.43
C PHE A 18 -1.70 -0.57 2.65
N PHE A 19 -1.84 -1.45 1.67
CA PHE A 19 -0.79 -1.77 0.71
C PHE A 19 -1.20 -1.19 -0.63
N VAL A 20 -0.47 -0.18 -1.08
CA VAL A 20 -0.81 0.63 -2.26
C VAL A 20 0.13 0.29 -3.39
N TYR A 21 -0.43 -0.24 -4.46
CA TYR A 21 0.22 -0.46 -5.75
C TYR A 21 -0.11 0.70 -6.67
N VAL A 22 0.91 1.23 -7.33
CA VAL A 22 0.80 2.38 -8.22
C VAL A 22 1.32 2.02 -9.60
N ARG A 23 0.89 2.76 -10.61
CA ARG A 23 1.41 2.61 -11.96
C ARG A 23 2.89 3.01 -12.02
N PRO A 24 3.67 2.45 -12.97
CA PRO A 24 5.09 2.76 -13.12
C PRO A 24 5.39 4.26 -13.29
N SER A 25 4.45 5.01 -13.88
CA SER A 25 4.49 6.48 -14.01
C SER A 25 4.74 7.19 -12.67
N MET A 26 4.24 6.63 -11.57
CA MET A 26 4.39 7.21 -10.24
C MET A 26 5.73 6.90 -9.57
N GLY A 27 6.44 5.86 -10.00
CA GLY A 27 7.69 5.44 -9.36
C GLY A 27 8.70 6.58 -9.28
N ASN A 28 8.94 7.28 -10.39
CA ASN A 28 9.85 8.43 -10.41
C ASN A 28 9.38 9.57 -9.52
N ILE A 29 8.07 9.88 -9.53
CA ILE A 29 7.50 10.97 -8.74
C ILE A 29 7.69 10.72 -7.24
N ILE A 30 7.34 9.52 -6.78
CA ILE A 30 7.45 9.12 -5.37
C ILE A 30 8.92 9.14 -4.93
N ARG A 31 9.83 8.56 -5.71
CA ARG A 31 11.26 8.57 -5.40
C ARG A 31 11.81 9.98 -5.28
N ASN A 32 11.40 10.90 -6.16
CA ASN A 32 11.86 12.29 -6.12
C ASN A 32 11.35 13.02 -4.87
N ILE A 33 10.08 12.81 -4.49
CA ILE A 33 9.49 13.41 -3.29
C ILE A 33 10.19 12.89 -2.02
N LEU A 34 10.41 11.58 -1.94
CA LEU A 34 11.01 10.91 -0.79
C LEU A 34 12.55 10.93 -0.82
N LYS A 35 13.14 11.51 -1.87
CA LYS A 35 14.60 11.57 -2.09
C LYS A 35 15.28 10.19 -2.04
N MET A 36 14.60 9.18 -2.59
CA MET A 36 15.13 7.83 -2.75
C MET A 36 16.10 7.80 -3.94
N THR A 37 17.36 8.15 -3.70
CA THR A 37 18.40 8.28 -4.74
C THR A 37 19.28 7.05 -4.88
N ASP A 38 19.30 6.18 -3.87
CA ASP A 38 20.16 4.99 -3.81
C ASP A 38 19.33 3.72 -4.03
N GLN A 39 19.61 3.01 -5.13
CA GLN A 39 18.96 1.74 -5.46
C GLN A 39 19.46 0.56 -4.62
N SER A 40 20.61 0.71 -3.96
CA SER A 40 21.15 -0.32 -3.06
C SER A 40 20.59 -0.22 -1.63
N GLY A 41 19.89 0.87 -1.31
CA GLY A 41 19.24 1.11 -0.03
C GLY A 41 17.72 1.00 -0.10
N VAL A 42 17.03 1.76 0.75
CA VAL A 42 15.56 1.84 0.72
C VAL A 42 15.14 2.55 -0.56
N TYR A 43 14.55 1.80 -1.47
CA TYR A 43 14.19 2.26 -2.80
C TYR A 43 12.78 1.81 -3.17
N PHE A 44 12.07 2.64 -3.93
CA PHE A 44 10.73 2.34 -4.40
C PHE A 44 10.73 2.18 -5.92
N ASP A 45 10.33 1.02 -6.41
CA ASP A 45 10.16 0.75 -7.83
C ASP A 45 8.97 -0.22 -8.06
N PRO A 46 7.83 0.30 -8.58
CA PRO A 46 6.66 -0.52 -8.90
C PRO A 46 6.92 -1.65 -9.89
N CYS A 47 8.01 -1.57 -10.67
CA CYS A 47 8.40 -2.59 -11.65
C CYS A 47 9.51 -3.51 -11.15
N SER A 48 9.97 -3.36 -9.91
CA SER A 48 11.03 -4.20 -9.35
C SER A 48 10.60 -5.66 -9.31
N LEU A 49 11.57 -6.58 -9.29
CA LEU A 49 11.33 -7.98 -8.96
C LEU A 49 11.35 -8.22 -7.44
N ASP A 50 11.85 -7.25 -6.68
CA ASP A 50 11.89 -7.26 -5.21
C ASP A 50 10.56 -6.73 -4.65
N GLU A 51 9.81 -7.61 -3.99
CA GLU A 51 8.50 -7.28 -3.40
C GLU A 51 8.56 -6.13 -2.38
N SER A 52 9.73 -5.90 -1.73
CA SER A 52 9.93 -4.80 -0.78
C SER A 52 9.95 -3.41 -1.43
N GLN A 53 10.11 -3.35 -2.75
CA GLN A 53 10.21 -2.11 -3.50
C GLN A 53 8.93 -1.80 -4.29
N GLN A 54 8.04 -2.77 -4.46
CA GLN A 54 6.91 -2.69 -5.38
C GLN A 54 5.71 -1.89 -4.86
N LEU A 55 5.54 -1.80 -3.54
CA LEU A 55 4.34 -1.23 -2.92
C LEU A 55 4.67 -0.25 -1.80
N ILE A 56 3.70 0.61 -1.50
CA ILE A 56 3.76 1.50 -0.35
C ILE A 56 2.87 0.94 0.75
N THR A 57 3.46 0.68 1.91
CA THR A 57 2.71 0.32 3.12
C THR A 57 2.40 1.58 3.93
N ILE A 58 1.12 1.82 4.20
CA ILE A 58 0.66 2.91 5.07
C ILE A 58 0.07 2.30 6.35
N LEU A 59 0.64 2.70 7.49
CA LEU A 59 0.24 2.28 8.82
C LEU A 59 -0.28 3.50 9.59
N PRO A 60 -1.59 3.81 9.55
CA PRO A 60 -2.14 4.93 10.28
C PRO A 60 -2.09 4.65 11.78
N GLU A 61 -1.64 5.62 12.58
CA GLU A 61 -1.70 5.53 14.05
C GLU A 61 -3.14 5.40 14.56
N LYS A 62 -4.10 6.03 13.86
CA LYS A 62 -5.52 6.01 14.20
C LYS A 62 -6.35 5.85 12.94
N PHE A 63 -7.21 4.85 12.92
CA PHE A 63 -8.20 4.66 11.87
C PHE A 63 -9.55 4.28 12.49
N VAL A 64 -10.53 5.19 12.40
CA VAL A 64 -11.86 4.99 12.99
C VAL A 64 -12.88 4.56 11.94
N ASN A 65 -13.98 3.95 12.36
CA ASN A 65 -14.99 3.37 11.46
C ASN A 65 -15.54 4.35 10.41
N VAL A 66 -15.71 5.63 10.75
CA VAL A 66 -16.18 6.64 9.79
C VAL A 66 -15.21 6.82 8.62
N ASN A 67 -13.91 6.64 8.86
CA ASN A 67 -12.88 6.70 7.84
C ASN A 67 -12.96 5.49 6.91
N ARG A 68 -13.29 4.30 7.43
CA ARG A 68 -13.44 3.08 6.64
C ARG A 68 -14.52 3.25 5.58
N ASP A 69 -15.68 3.73 5.99
CA ASP A 69 -16.83 3.84 5.08
C ASP A 69 -16.60 4.95 4.05
N GLY A 70 -15.95 6.06 4.42
CA GLY A 70 -15.47 7.07 3.48
C GLY A 70 -14.43 6.54 2.49
N PHE A 71 -13.47 5.75 2.96
CA PHE A 71 -12.43 5.13 2.13
C PHE A 71 -13.04 4.15 1.13
N ARG A 72 -14.00 3.33 1.58
CA ARG A 72 -14.79 2.46 0.71
C ARG A 72 -15.54 3.26 -0.35
N VAL A 73 -16.22 4.35 0.01
CA VAL A 73 -16.91 5.18 -0.99
C VAL A 73 -15.94 5.69 -2.05
N ILE A 74 -14.80 6.27 -1.67
CA ILE A 74 -13.84 6.84 -2.63
C ILE A 74 -13.27 5.79 -3.60
N TYR A 75 -12.93 4.60 -3.10
CA TYR A 75 -12.19 3.60 -3.88
C TYR A 75 -13.04 2.41 -4.39
N ILE A 76 -14.31 2.30 -3.99
CA ILE A 76 -15.30 1.35 -4.53
C ILE A 76 -16.25 2.05 -5.53
N SER A 77 -16.59 3.34 -5.37
CA SER A 77 -17.63 4.00 -6.19
C SER A 77 -17.19 4.42 -7.60
N GLN A 78 -15.95 4.11 -8.03
CA GLN A 78 -15.45 4.40 -9.38
C GLN A 78 -16.00 3.42 -10.45
N ALA A 79 -16.89 2.49 -10.07
CA ALA A 79 -17.40 1.41 -10.92
C ALA A 79 -18.56 1.79 -11.87
N SER A 80 -18.99 3.06 -11.95
CA SER A 80 -20.30 3.39 -12.53
C SER A 80 -20.33 4.18 -13.84
N ASN A 81 -19.22 4.44 -14.56
CA ASN A 81 -19.28 5.12 -15.87
C ASN A 81 -18.17 4.72 -16.90
N SER A 82 -17.43 3.62 -16.71
CA SER A 82 -16.46 3.16 -17.72
C SER A 82 -16.54 1.65 -17.93
N THR A 83 -16.33 1.20 -19.17
CA THR A 83 -16.30 -0.21 -19.60
C THR A 83 -15.19 -1.06 -18.94
N THR A 84 -14.45 -0.51 -17.99
CA THR A 84 -13.40 -1.17 -17.22
C THR A 84 -13.53 -0.79 -15.75
N SER A 85 -14.57 -1.27 -15.08
CA SER A 85 -14.74 -1.14 -13.63
C SER A 85 -13.74 -2.05 -12.90
N GLN A 86 -12.49 -1.63 -12.78
CA GLN A 86 -11.56 -2.27 -11.85
C GLN A 86 -11.85 -1.75 -10.45
N CYS A 87 -12.30 -2.63 -9.57
CA CYS A 87 -12.33 -2.36 -8.14
C CYS A 87 -10.90 -2.12 -7.67
N ILE A 88 -10.61 -0.91 -7.18
CA ILE A 88 -9.23 -0.55 -6.80
C ILE A 88 -8.98 -0.97 -5.35
N LEU A 89 -10.00 -1.03 -4.51
CA LEU A 89 -9.89 -1.46 -3.11
C LEU A 89 -10.33 -2.91 -2.94
N HIS A 90 -9.45 -3.72 -2.37
CA HIS A 90 -9.78 -5.07 -1.91
C HIS A 90 -9.48 -5.17 -0.42
N GLU A 91 -10.48 -5.58 0.35
CA GLU A 91 -10.29 -5.87 1.76
C GLU A 91 -9.71 -7.27 1.92
N ILE A 92 -8.69 -7.39 2.77
CA ILE A 92 -7.98 -8.63 3.05
C ILE A 92 -8.02 -8.94 4.55
N ASP A 93 -7.86 -10.22 4.88
CA ASP A 93 -7.82 -10.64 6.28
C ASP A 93 -6.45 -10.34 6.94
N GLN A 94 -6.35 -10.67 8.23
CA GLN A 94 -5.16 -10.39 9.03
C GLN A 94 -3.95 -11.22 8.56
N ASP A 95 -4.16 -12.48 8.16
CA ASP A 95 -3.08 -13.39 7.81
C ASP A 95 -2.47 -12.97 6.46
N GLU A 96 -3.31 -12.66 5.48
CA GLU A 96 -2.88 -12.09 4.20
C GLU A 96 -2.11 -10.78 4.40
N ALA A 97 -2.62 -9.89 5.25
CA ALA A 97 -1.98 -8.61 5.53
C ALA A 97 -0.60 -8.78 6.19
N ASN A 98 -0.48 -9.72 7.14
CA ASN A 98 0.80 -10.02 7.79
C ASN A 98 1.83 -10.58 6.81
N VAL A 99 1.41 -11.45 5.89
CA VAL A 99 2.30 -12.00 4.86
C VAL A 99 2.82 -10.89 3.95
N ILE A 100 1.94 -10.00 3.49
CA ILE A 100 2.34 -8.88 2.62
C ILE A 100 3.25 -7.92 3.39
N LEU A 101 2.91 -7.57 4.63
CA LEU A 101 3.75 -6.70 5.46
C LEU A 101 5.15 -7.28 5.63
N PHE A 102 5.26 -8.57 5.97
CA PHE A 102 6.55 -9.23 6.14
C PHE A 102 7.40 -9.18 4.88
N ARG A 103 6.83 -9.51 3.72
CA ARG A 103 7.55 -9.52 2.44
C ARG A 103 7.89 -8.13 1.91
N SER A 104 7.04 -7.15 2.19
CA SER A 104 7.21 -5.77 1.73
C SER A 104 8.13 -4.93 2.61
N THR A 105 8.53 -5.44 3.78
CA THR A 105 9.40 -4.70 4.71
C THR A 105 10.87 -4.88 4.30
N PRO A 106 11.62 -3.79 4.01
CA PRO A 106 13.04 -3.90 3.71
C PRO A 106 13.83 -4.49 4.89
N GLU A 107 14.80 -5.37 4.63
CA GLU A 107 15.58 -6.07 5.67
C GLU A 107 16.22 -5.11 6.69
N VAL A 108 16.69 -3.95 6.22
CA VAL A 108 17.32 -2.91 7.06
C VAL A 108 16.36 -2.35 8.12
N SER A 109 15.05 -2.43 7.89
CA SER A 109 14.01 -1.92 8.80
C SER A 109 13.63 -2.92 9.89
N LEU A 110 13.83 -4.23 9.68
CA LEU A 110 13.50 -5.27 10.65
C LEU A 110 14.41 -5.23 11.89
N LEU A 111 15.62 -4.67 11.76
CA LEU A 111 16.57 -4.49 12.87
C LEU A 111 16.09 -3.49 13.93
N ASN A 112 15.16 -2.58 13.59
CA ASN A 112 14.64 -1.56 14.51
C ASN A 112 13.27 -1.91 15.13
N LEU A 113 12.74 -3.11 14.83
CA LEU A 113 11.44 -3.60 15.34
C LEU A 113 11.56 -4.65 16.45
N VAL A 114 12.79 -5.02 16.84
CA VAL A 114 13.11 -6.05 17.86
C VAL A 114 13.76 -5.45 19.11
N LEU A 115 13.77 -4.13 19.28
CA LEU A 115 14.22 -3.43 20.49
C LEU A 115 13.12 -2.53 21.04
#